data_AF-A0A6B0WPP6-F1
#
_entry.id   AF-A0A6B0WPP6-F1
#
_cell.length_a   1.000
_cell.length_b   1.000
_cell.length_c   1.000
_cell.angle_alpha   90.00
_cell.angle_beta   90.00
_cell.angle_gamma   90.00
#
_symmetry.space_group_name_H-M   'P 1'
#
loop_
_entity.id
_entity.type
_entity.pdbx_description
1 polymer ?
#
loop_
_entity_poly.entity_id
_entity_poly.type
_entity_poly.pdbx_seq_one_letter_code
_entity_poly.pdbx_strand_id
1 'polypeptide(L)'
;MGGDENEGLAYARVRLACGRMIGGADAMLEAYRFGVAEGPHREPWAADYAREAVHVYAESLPPLYQSDIAHLFRDSQVAMAGRLIPSDLAADWAIVTSYLSEAARSIEEWLSSRGPMPRRSGSERTAELRPGVPRVVHFDALAALTTRDGVQRLKLAAAAVRRHFDAGAPPSLAPAEQMVLRRLASGAPIAVVATELGFSERSMYRELSKLWEKLGVSGRAAGVHKATAEGLID
;
A
#
# COMPACT_ATOMS: atom_id res chain seq x y z
N MET A 1 3.64 15.15 20.85
CA MET A 1 4.34 14.00 20.24
C MET A 1 3.39 12.95 19.64
N GLY A 2 2.13 12.77 20.08
CA GLY A 2 1.23 11.74 19.51
C GLY A 2 0.51 12.06 18.18
N GLY A 3 0.73 13.24 17.57
CA GLY A 3 0.07 13.64 16.31
C GLY A 3 0.75 13.02 15.08
N ASP A 4 2.08 13.16 15.00
CA ASP A 4 2.88 12.73 13.85
C ASP A 4 2.91 11.19 13.68
N GLU A 5 2.93 10.44 14.79
CA GLU A 5 2.89 8.97 14.74
C GLU A 5 1.57 8.43 14.16
N ASN A 6 0.44 9.07 14.51
CA ASN A 6 -0.87 8.68 14.02
C ASN A 6 -1.05 9.02 12.53
N GLU A 7 -0.46 10.14 12.10
CA GLU A 7 -0.41 10.56 10.71
C GLU A 7 0.43 9.62 9.83
N GLY A 8 1.62 9.22 10.29
CA GLY A 8 2.46 8.26 9.58
C GLY A 8 1.78 6.89 9.40
N LEU A 9 1.07 6.41 10.43
CA LEU A 9 0.30 5.17 10.36
C LEU A 9 -0.87 5.28 9.36
N ALA A 10 -1.57 6.41 9.33
CA ALA A 10 -2.63 6.67 8.37
C ALA A 10 -2.12 6.61 6.92
N TYR A 11 -0.95 7.17 6.63
CA TYR A 11 -0.32 7.10 5.30
C TYR A 11 0.12 5.70 4.93
N ALA A 12 0.69 4.94 5.87
CA ALA A 12 1.06 3.56 5.63
C ALA A 12 -0.15 2.70 5.23
N ARG A 13 -1.30 2.91 5.87
CA ARG A 13 -2.55 2.19 5.54
C ARG A 13 -3.04 2.50 4.14
N VAL A 14 -3.13 3.78 3.76
CA VAL A 14 -3.57 4.17 2.39
C VAL A 14 -2.63 3.60 1.32
N ARG A 15 -1.32 3.67 1.55
CA ARG A 15 -0.32 3.08 0.64
C ARG A 15 -0.46 1.57 0.51
N LEU A 16 -0.67 0.88 1.63
CA LEU A 16 -0.90 -0.56 1.65
C LEU A 16 -2.19 -0.92 0.89
N ALA A 17 -3.29 -0.23 1.14
CA ALA A 17 -4.57 -0.46 0.46
C ALA A 17 -4.44 -0.26 -1.05
N CYS A 18 -3.86 0.88 -1.49
CA CYS A 18 -3.61 1.14 -2.91
C CYS A 18 -2.67 0.09 -3.53
N GLY A 19 -1.62 -0.34 -2.81
CA GLY A 19 -0.72 -1.40 -3.25
C GLY A 19 -1.45 -2.73 -3.52
N ARG A 20 -2.40 -3.10 -2.66
CA ARG A 20 -3.25 -4.30 -2.86
C ARG A 20 -4.16 -4.16 -4.06
N MET A 21 -4.77 -2.99 -4.26
CA MET A 21 -5.60 -2.70 -5.43
C MET A 21 -4.81 -2.84 -6.73
N ILE A 22 -3.59 -2.29 -6.77
CA ILE A 22 -2.69 -2.40 -7.93
C ILE A 22 -2.34 -3.87 -8.19
N GLY A 23 -1.90 -4.60 -7.17
CA GLY A 23 -1.53 -6.02 -7.32
C GLY A 23 -2.70 -6.91 -7.74
N GLY A 24 -3.90 -6.66 -7.20
CA GLY A 24 -5.12 -7.37 -7.62
C GLY A 24 -5.50 -7.05 -9.07
N ALA A 25 -5.43 -5.78 -9.45
CA ALA A 25 -5.68 -5.37 -10.84
C ALA A 25 -4.65 -5.96 -11.82
N ASP A 26 -3.38 -6.03 -11.44
CA ASP A 26 -2.35 -6.72 -12.23
C ASP A 26 -2.68 -8.19 -12.45
N ALA A 27 -3.11 -8.90 -11.41
CA ALA A 27 -3.52 -10.30 -11.52
C ALA A 27 -4.77 -10.49 -12.39
N MET A 28 -5.74 -9.57 -12.32
CA MET A 28 -6.94 -9.61 -13.18
C MET A 28 -6.60 -9.30 -14.66
N LEU A 29 -5.72 -8.32 -14.91
CA LEU A 29 -5.23 -8.01 -16.26
C LEU A 29 -4.49 -9.20 -16.87
N GLU A 30 -3.71 -9.91 -16.05
CA GLU A 30 -3.05 -11.14 -16.42
C GLU A 30 -4.06 -12.27 -16.74
N ALA A 31 -5.15 -12.37 -15.98
CA ALA A 31 -6.22 -13.33 -16.30
C ALA A 31 -6.87 -13.07 -17.68
N TYR A 32 -7.10 -11.81 -18.06
CA TYR A 32 -7.55 -11.49 -19.42
C TYR A 32 -6.52 -11.87 -20.49
N ARG A 33 -5.22 -11.76 -20.18
CA ARG A 33 -4.14 -12.21 -21.09
C ARG A 33 -4.21 -13.73 -21.33
N PHE A 34 -4.68 -14.49 -20.34
CA PHE A 34 -4.93 -15.93 -20.45
C PHE A 34 -6.31 -16.31 -21.00
N GLY A 35 -7.11 -15.33 -21.46
CA GLY A 35 -8.35 -15.58 -22.18
C GLY A 35 -9.61 -15.64 -21.31
N VAL A 36 -9.56 -15.19 -20.06
CA VAL A 36 -10.78 -14.95 -19.28
C VAL A 36 -11.64 -13.91 -20.00
N ALA A 37 -12.94 -14.18 -20.14
CA ALA A 37 -13.89 -13.27 -20.77
C ALA A 37 -14.20 -12.07 -19.86
N GLU A 38 -14.49 -10.91 -20.45
CA GLU A 38 -14.89 -9.72 -19.71
C GLU A 38 -16.33 -9.84 -19.20
N GLY A 39 -16.56 -9.35 -17.98
CA GLY A 39 -17.87 -9.28 -17.35
C GLY A 39 -18.62 -7.97 -17.64
N PRO A 40 -19.81 -7.80 -17.05
CA PRO A 40 -20.68 -6.66 -17.32
C PRO A 40 -20.25 -5.37 -16.60
N HIS A 41 -19.51 -5.47 -15.48
CA HIS A 41 -19.22 -4.32 -14.62
C HIS A 41 -18.08 -3.46 -15.17
N ARG A 42 -18.41 -2.29 -15.74
CA ARG A 42 -17.38 -1.35 -16.23
C ARG A 42 -16.64 -0.60 -15.13
N GLU A 43 -17.24 -0.54 -13.94
CA GLU A 43 -16.75 0.23 -12.80
C GLU A 43 -16.51 -0.71 -11.62
N PRO A 44 -15.33 -1.35 -11.51
CA PRO A 44 -15.02 -2.28 -10.41
C PRO A 44 -14.92 -1.60 -9.03
N TRP A 45 -15.14 -0.29 -8.95
CA TRP A 45 -15.28 0.48 -7.71
C TRP A 45 -16.74 0.76 -7.31
N ALA A 46 -17.72 0.30 -8.10
CA ALA A 46 -19.14 0.47 -7.82
C ALA A 46 -19.69 -0.63 -6.90
N ALA A 47 -20.82 -0.34 -6.26
CA ALA A 47 -21.48 -1.24 -5.30
C ALA A 47 -21.90 -2.58 -5.92
N ASP A 48 -22.36 -2.58 -7.18
CA ASP A 48 -22.85 -3.78 -7.87
C ASP A 48 -21.72 -4.81 -8.05
N TYR A 49 -20.55 -4.37 -8.52
CA TYR A 49 -19.35 -5.21 -8.59
C TYR A 49 -18.94 -5.71 -7.20
N ALA A 50 -18.91 -4.83 -6.18
CA ALA A 50 -18.46 -5.21 -4.84
C ALA A 50 -19.33 -6.30 -4.19
N ARG A 51 -20.65 -6.26 -4.42
CA ARG A 51 -21.59 -7.29 -3.95
C ARG A 51 -21.37 -8.64 -4.63
N GLU A 52 -21.00 -8.68 -5.91
CA GLU A 52 -20.68 -9.95 -6.58
C GLU A 52 -19.28 -10.46 -6.19
N ALA A 53 -18.28 -9.56 -6.13
CA ALA A 53 -16.91 -9.88 -5.78
C ALA A 53 -16.77 -10.48 -4.36
N VAL A 54 -17.64 -10.10 -3.42
CA VAL A 54 -17.61 -10.66 -2.06
C VAL A 54 -17.83 -12.17 -2.02
N HIS A 55 -18.62 -12.71 -2.96
CA HIS A 55 -18.84 -14.15 -3.04
C HIS A 55 -17.56 -14.88 -3.49
N VAL A 56 -16.82 -14.31 -4.44
CA VAL A 56 -15.51 -14.84 -4.87
C VAL A 56 -14.50 -14.82 -3.70
N TYR A 57 -14.48 -13.74 -2.92
CA TYR A 57 -13.66 -13.66 -1.71
C TYR A 57 -14.09 -14.70 -0.67
N ALA A 58 -15.40 -14.92 -0.50
CA ALA A 58 -15.94 -15.86 0.48
C ALA A 58 -15.56 -17.32 0.22
N GLU A 59 -15.44 -17.70 -1.05
CA GLU A 59 -15.02 -19.04 -1.47
C GLU A 59 -13.52 -19.27 -1.21
N SER A 60 -12.71 -18.22 -1.36
CA SER A 60 -11.25 -18.33 -1.38
C SER A 60 -10.60 -18.03 -0.02
N LEU A 61 -11.14 -17.05 0.70
CA LEU A 61 -10.45 -16.38 1.82
C LEU A 61 -11.07 -16.71 3.19
N PRO A 62 -10.25 -16.89 4.24
CA PRO A 62 -10.76 -17.02 5.60
C PRO A 62 -11.56 -15.77 6.03
N PRO A 63 -12.65 -15.92 6.80
CA PRO A 63 -13.47 -14.79 7.23
C PRO A 63 -12.71 -13.74 8.06
N LEU A 64 -11.76 -14.17 8.91
CA LEU A 64 -10.91 -13.25 9.68
C LEU A 64 -10.06 -12.37 8.76
N TYR A 65 -9.46 -12.95 7.72
CA TYR A 65 -8.68 -12.18 6.76
C TYR A 65 -9.57 -11.20 5.99
N GLN A 66 -10.79 -11.59 5.61
CA GLN A 66 -11.74 -10.66 4.99
C GLN A 66 -12.08 -9.49 5.93
N SER A 67 -12.30 -9.77 7.23
CA SER A 67 -12.51 -8.73 8.25
C SER A 67 -11.32 -7.78 8.35
N ASP A 68 -10.09 -8.29 8.35
CA ASP A 68 -8.87 -7.47 8.40
C ASP A 68 -8.75 -6.56 7.16
N ILE A 69 -9.14 -7.06 5.98
CA ILE A 69 -9.18 -6.26 4.74
C ILE A 69 -10.23 -5.15 4.83
N ALA A 70 -11.44 -5.46 5.30
CA ALA A 70 -12.49 -4.46 5.46
C ALA A 70 -12.04 -3.35 6.43
N HIS A 71 -11.44 -3.69 7.56
CA HIS A 71 -10.87 -2.72 8.50
C HIS A 71 -9.78 -1.87 7.87
N LEU A 72 -8.82 -2.48 7.15
CA LEU A 72 -7.78 -1.73 6.43
C LEU A 72 -8.39 -0.72 5.45
N PHE A 73 -9.43 -1.12 4.71
CA PHE A 73 -10.09 -0.24 3.74
C PHE A 73 -10.86 0.90 4.42
N ARG A 74 -11.58 0.63 5.53
CA ARG A 74 -12.23 1.67 6.34
C ARG A 74 -11.22 2.67 6.91
N ASP A 75 -10.16 2.19 7.52
CA ASP A 75 -9.13 3.07 8.10
C ASP A 75 -8.47 3.94 7.01
N SER A 76 -8.24 3.36 5.82
CA SER A 76 -7.69 4.08 4.67
C SER A 76 -8.68 5.14 4.16
N GLN A 77 -9.98 4.85 4.12
CA GLN A 77 -11.01 5.81 3.76
C GLN A 77 -11.05 6.99 4.75
N VAL A 78 -11.01 6.71 6.05
CA VAL A 78 -10.96 7.76 7.10
C VAL A 78 -9.70 8.62 6.94
N ALA A 79 -8.55 8.00 6.70
CA ALA A 79 -7.29 8.70 6.46
C ALA A 79 -7.33 9.61 5.22
N MET A 80 -8.02 9.17 4.16
CA MET A 80 -8.20 9.96 2.94
C MET A 80 -9.22 11.10 3.13
N ALA A 81 -10.31 10.89 3.88
CA ALA A 81 -11.37 11.88 4.06
C ALA A 81 -10.91 13.16 4.79
N GLY A 82 -9.89 13.04 5.65
CA GLY A 82 -9.32 14.19 6.38
C GLY A 82 -8.36 15.07 5.57
N ARG A 83 -8.22 14.86 4.26
CA ARG A 83 -7.19 15.50 3.44
C ARG A 83 -7.77 16.45 2.40
N LEU A 84 -7.01 17.50 2.09
CA LEU A 84 -7.24 18.33 0.92
C LEU A 84 -6.91 17.51 -0.33
N ILE A 85 -7.91 17.34 -1.20
CA ILE A 85 -7.78 16.57 -2.44
C ILE A 85 -7.17 17.48 -3.51
N PRO A 86 -6.00 17.15 -4.09
CA PRO A 86 -5.47 17.88 -5.23
C PRO A 86 -6.43 17.82 -6.41
N SER A 87 -6.65 18.95 -7.09
CA SER A 87 -7.66 19.05 -8.16
C SER A 87 -7.36 18.13 -9.35
N ASP A 88 -6.09 17.90 -9.65
CA ASP A 88 -5.60 16.96 -10.66
C ASP A 88 -5.81 15.49 -10.27
N LEU A 89 -5.98 15.18 -8.98
CA LEU A 89 -6.25 13.85 -8.45
C LEU A 89 -7.72 13.60 -8.11
N ALA A 90 -8.61 14.59 -8.26
CA ALA A 90 -9.99 14.49 -7.77
C ALA A 90 -10.75 13.25 -8.29
N ALA A 91 -10.61 12.95 -9.59
CA ALA A 91 -11.26 11.77 -10.20
C ALA A 91 -10.65 10.45 -9.70
N ASP A 92 -9.33 10.36 -9.56
CA ASP A 92 -8.64 9.18 -9.05
C ASP A 92 -8.95 8.94 -7.57
N TRP A 93 -9.00 10.03 -6.79
CA TRP A 93 -9.36 10.01 -5.39
C TRP A 93 -10.78 9.50 -5.17
N ALA A 94 -11.73 9.95 -5.99
CA ALA A 94 -13.11 9.49 -5.96
C ALA A 94 -13.20 7.98 -6.22
N ILE A 95 -12.53 7.48 -7.27
CA ILE A 95 -12.51 6.05 -7.61
C ILE A 95 -11.95 5.20 -6.48
N VAL A 96 -10.80 5.59 -5.92
CA VAL A 96 -10.18 4.84 -4.81
C VAL A 96 -11.06 4.86 -3.58
N THR A 97 -11.62 6.03 -3.24
CA THR A 97 -12.53 6.17 -2.08
C THR A 97 -13.78 5.30 -2.26
N SER A 98 -14.39 5.31 -3.45
CA SER A 98 -15.53 4.45 -3.79
C SER A 98 -15.17 2.98 -3.65
N TYR A 99 -14.07 2.53 -4.25
CA TYR A 99 -13.64 1.13 -4.16
C TYR A 99 -13.47 0.68 -2.70
N LEU A 100 -12.73 1.45 -1.90
CA LEU A 100 -12.48 1.12 -0.49
C LEU A 100 -13.79 1.06 0.31
N SER A 101 -14.67 2.04 0.11
CA SER A 101 -15.98 2.10 0.78
C SER A 101 -16.87 0.92 0.41
N GLU A 102 -17.02 0.65 -0.89
CA GLU A 102 -17.93 -0.36 -1.41
C GLU A 102 -17.45 -1.78 -1.11
N ALA A 103 -16.15 -2.04 -1.23
CA ALA A 103 -15.56 -3.33 -0.88
C ALA A 103 -15.67 -3.60 0.63
N ALA A 104 -15.32 -2.62 1.48
CA ALA A 104 -15.41 -2.79 2.93
C ALA A 104 -16.86 -3.06 3.37
N ARG A 105 -17.81 -2.25 2.88
CA ARG A 105 -19.24 -2.41 3.15
C ARG A 105 -19.75 -3.79 2.75
N SER A 106 -19.46 -4.22 1.52
CA SER A 106 -19.94 -5.52 1.01
C SER A 106 -19.37 -6.71 1.81
N ILE A 107 -18.10 -6.63 2.22
CA ILE A 107 -17.47 -7.64 3.09
C ILE A 107 -18.13 -7.67 4.47
N GLU A 108 -18.34 -6.52 5.09
CA GLU A 108 -18.97 -6.40 6.43
C GLU A 108 -20.42 -6.93 6.42
N GLU A 109 -21.21 -6.55 5.40
CA GLU A 109 -22.58 -7.03 5.21
C GLU A 109 -22.62 -8.55 5.02
N TRP A 110 -21.73 -9.10 4.19
CA TRP A 110 -21.62 -10.55 3.97
C TRP A 110 -21.24 -11.29 5.26
N LEU A 111 -20.22 -10.82 5.99
CA LEU A 111 -19.79 -11.44 7.25
C LEU A 111 -20.92 -11.41 8.30
N SER A 112 -21.66 -10.31 8.37
CA SER A 112 -22.79 -10.15 9.30
C SER A 112 -23.94 -11.11 8.97
N SER A 113 -24.17 -11.39 7.68
CA SER A 113 -25.23 -12.30 7.22
C SER A 113 -25.00 -13.76 7.62
N ARG A 114 -23.76 -14.15 7.94
CA ARG A 114 -23.39 -15.52 8.33
C ARG A 114 -23.70 -15.84 9.79
N GLY A 115 -24.22 -14.90 10.57
CA GLY A 115 -24.47 -15.03 12.00
C GLY A 115 -23.20 -14.83 12.85
N PRO A 116 -23.32 -14.81 14.19
CA PRO A 116 -22.20 -14.55 15.08
C PRO A 116 -21.11 -15.62 14.89
N MET A 117 -19.94 -15.19 14.42
CA MET A 117 -18.73 -16.00 14.46
C MET A 117 -18.49 -16.44 15.90
N PRO A 118 -18.23 -17.74 16.16
CA PRO A 118 -17.84 -18.16 17.50
C PRO A 118 -16.58 -17.37 17.89
N ARG A 119 -16.68 -16.60 18.98
CA ARG A 119 -15.53 -15.90 19.58
C ARG A 119 -14.54 -16.96 20.06
N ARG A 120 -13.53 -17.28 19.24
CA ARG A 120 -12.39 -18.08 19.67
C ARG A 120 -11.56 -17.27 20.66
N SER A 121 -11.44 -17.75 21.88
CA SER A 121 -10.57 -17.23 22.93
C SER A 121 -9.12 -17.22 22.44
N GLY A 122 -8.32 -16.22 22.87
CA GLY A 122 -7.04 -15.79 22.28
C GLY A 122 -5.90 -16.82 22.18
N SER A 123 -6.13 -18.10 22.49
CA SER A 123 -5.19 -19.21 22.38
C SER A 123 -5.32 -20.00 21.06
N GLU A 124 -6.35 -19.78 20.24
CA GLU A 124 -6.58 -20.51 18.98
C GLU A 124 -6.20 -19.71 17.72
N ARG A 125 -5.11 -18.94 17.76
CA ARG A 125 -4.57 -18.28 16.54
C ARG A 125 -3.94 -19.27 15.54
N THR A 126 -3.89 -20.56 15.85
CA THR A 126 -3.13 -21.58 15.09
C THR A 126 -3.93 -22.79 14.57
N ALA A 127 -5.25 -22.85 14.77
CA ALA A 127 -6.07 -23.95 14.24
C ALA A 127 -7.34 -23.36 13.57
N GLU A 128 -7.67 -23.58 12.30
CA GLU A 128 -7.52 -24.77 11.46
C GLU A 128 -7.05 -24.42 10.04
N LEU A 129 -5.78 -24.73 9.76
CA LEU A 129 -5.30 -24.91 8.39
C LEU A 129 -5.79 -26.28 7.92
N ARG A 130 -6.66 -26.36 6.92
CA ARG A 130 -6.79 -27.60 6.15
C ARG A 130 -5.46 -27.79 5.42
N PRO A 131 -4.68 -28.84 5.71
CA PRO A 131 -3.41 -29.06 5.02
C PRO A 131 -3.73 -29.52 3.60
N GLY A 132 -3.43 -28.71 2.58
CA GLY A 132 -3.40 -29.22 1.20
C GLY A 132 -3.52 -28.21 0.07
N VAL A 133 -4.18 -27.06 0.24
CA VAL A 133 -4.33 -26.09 -0.86
C VAL A 133 -3.99 -24.69 -0.35
N PRO A 134 -2.98 -24.01 -0.91
CA PRO A 134 -2.75 -22.60 -0.64
C PRO A 134 -4.02 -21.84 -0.97
N ARG A 135 -4.55 -21.08 -0.01
CA ARG A 135 -5.71 -20.22 -0.25
C ARG A 135 -5.26 -19.05 -1.10
N VAL A 136 -5.49 -19.15 -2.41
CA VAL A 136 -5.17 -18.12 -3.39
C VAL A 136 -6.48 -17.43 -3.78
N VAL A 137 -6.45 -16.11 -3.94
CA VAL A 137 -7.59 -15.37 -4.48
C VAL A 137 -7.81 -15.77 -5.94
N HIS A 138 -9.03 -16.15 -6.30
CA HIS A 138 -9.44 -16.42 -7.68
C HIS A 138 -9.57 -15.11 -8.48
N PHE A 139 -8.43 -14.53 -8.88
CA PHE A 139 -8.39 -13.28 -9.66
C PHE A 139 -8.98 -13.43 -11.07
N ASP A 140 -9.00 -14.64 -11.61
CA ASP A 140 -9.72 -15.01 -12.82
C ASP A 140 -11.23 -14.85 -12.65
N ALA A 141 -11.80 -15.34 -11.54
CA ALA A 141 -13.21 -15.16 -11.24
C ALA A 141 -13.56 -13.68 -11.02
N LEU A 142 -12.69 -12.90 -10.34
CA LEU A 142 -12.87 -11.46 -10.22
C LEU A 142 -12.81 -10.74 -11.58
N ALA A 143 -11.86 -11.12 -12.44
CA ALA A 143 -11.72 -10.55 -13.78
C ALA A 143 -12.98 -10.82 -14.63
N ALA A 144 -13.57 -12.00 -14.50
CA ALA A 144 -14.82 -12.35 -15.19
C ALA A 144 -16.04 -11.51 -14.77
N LEU A 145 -15.97 -10.75 -13.67
CA LEU A 145 -17.05 -9.85 -13.24
C LEU A 145 -16.95 -8.46 -13.89
N THR A 146 -15.78 -8.05 -14.35
CA THR A 146 -15.55 -6.67 -14.80
C THR A 146 -14.91 -6.60 -16.19
N THR A 147 -14.71 -5.40 -16.72
CA THR A 147 -14.07 -5.17 -18.00
C THR A 147 -12.58 -4.87 -17.84
N ARG A 148 -11.80 -5.13 -18.89
CA ARG A 148 -10.36 -4.82 -18.91
C ARG A 148 -10.10 -3.34 -18.68
N ASP A 149 -10.89 -2.49 -19.31
CA ASP A 149 -10.81 -1.03 -19.17
C ASP A 149 -11.13 -0.58 -17.74
N GLY A 150 -12.13 -1.19 -17.10
CA GLY A 150 -12.47 -0.92 -15.71
C GLY A 150 -11.33 -1.23 -14.75
N VAL A 151 -10.71 -2.41 -14.91
CA VAL A 151 -9.55 -2.83 -14.10
C VAL A 151 -8.36 -1.90 -14.34
N GLN A 152 -8.07 -1.57 -15.59
CA GLN A 152 -6.97 -0.65 -15.93
C GLN A 152 -7.21 0.74 -15.33
N ARG A 153 -8.44 1.26 -15.38
CA ARG A 153 -8.80 2.55 -14.80
C ARG A 153 -8.63 2.57 -13.28
N LEU A 154 -9.05 1.50 -12.60
CA LEU A 154 -8.88 1.33 -11.15
C LEU A 154 -7.40 1.28 -10.76
N LYS A 155 -6.59 0.50 -11.50
CA LYS A 155 -5.14 0.41 -11.28
C LYS A 155 -4.46 1.77 -11.39
N LEU A 156 -4.79 2.53 -12.43
CA LEU A 156 -4.22 3.86 -12.64
C LEU A 156 -4.61 4.84 -11.52
N ALA A 157 -5.88 4.82 -11.08
CA ALA A 157 -6.35 5.63 -9.95
C ALA A 157 -5.57 5.30 -8.67
N ALA A 158 -5.48 4.01 -8.32
CA ALA A 158 -4.76 3.55 -7.13
C ALA A 158 -3.27 3.93 -7.18
N ALA A 159 -2.64 3.84 -8.34
CA ALA A 159 -1.25 4.25 -8.53
C ALA A 159 -1.07 5.77 -8.36
N ALA A 160 -1.99 6.59 -8.88
CA ALA A 160 -1.95 8.04 -8.74
C ALA A 160 -2.11 8.48 -7.27
N VAL A 161 -3.11 7.94 -6.57
CA VAL A 161 -3.32 8.20 -5.13
C VAL A 161 -2.13 7.71 -4.32
N ARG A 162 -1.62 6.50 -4.56
CA ARG A 162 -0.44 5.99 -3.85
C ARG A 162 0.77 6.91 -4.02
N ARG A 163 1.07 7.36 -5.25
CA ARG A 163 2.19 8.28 -5.51
C ARG A 163 2.07 9.58 -4.72
N HIS A 164 0.86 10.10 -4.54
CA HIS A 164 0.63 11.29 -3.72
C HIS A 164 1.04 11.05 -2.25
N PHE A 165 0.65 9.91 -1.67
CA PHE A 165 1.06 9.54 -0.31
C PHE A 165 2.53 9.12 -0.19
N ASP A 166 3.15 8.64 -1.28
CA ASP A 166 4.59 8.35 -1.33
C ASP A 166 5.41 9.66 -1.42
N ALA A 167 4.93 10.69 -2.12
CA ALA A 167 5.60 11.99 -2.22
C ALA A 167 5.64 12.76 -0.89
N GLY A 168 4.68 12.49 0.00
CA GLY A 168 4.65 13.01 1.38
C GLY A 168 5.37 12.12 2.41
N ALA A 169 5.82 10.92 2.03
CA ALA A 169 6.57 10.04 2.90
C ALA A 169 8.08 10.32 2.77
N PRO A 170 8.84 10.32 3.89
CA PRO A 170 10.30 10.31 3.83
C PRO A 170 10.77 9.19 2.89
N PRO A 171 11.71 9.46 1.96
CA PRO A 171 12.25 8.43 1.07
C PRO A 171 12.78 7.28 1.92
N SER A 172 12.29 6.06 1.69
CA SER A 172 12.83 4.90 2.38
C SER A 172 14.30 4.72 1.97
N LEU A 173 15.19 4.89 2.93
CA LEU A 173 16.63 4.74 2.75
C LEU A 173 17.01 3.27 2.79
N ALA A 174 17.84 2.85 1.83
CA ALA A 174 18.48 1.55 1.87
C ALA A 174 19.40 1.45 3.11
N PRO A 175 19.67 0.23 3.64
CA PRO A 175 20.50 0.06 4.82
C PRO A 175 21.88 0.74 4.72
N ALA A 176 22.51 0.69 3.55
CA ALA A 176 23.79 1.36 3.29
C ALA A 176 23.67 2.89 3.34
N GLU A 177 22.57 3.46 2.85
CA GLU A 177 22.31 4.90 2.88
C GLU A 177 22.08 5.39 4.31
N GLN A 178 21.33 4.62 5.12
CA GLN A 178 21.14 4.90 6.55
C GLN A 178 22.47 4.85 7.32
N MET A 179 23.30 3.85 7.04
CA MET A 179 24.63 3.74 7.63
C MET A 179 25.47 4.99 7.33
N VAL A 180 25.53 5.39 6.05
CA VAL A 180 26.26 6.60 5.62
C VAL A 180 25.75 7.84 6.36
N LEU A 181 24.44 8.02 6.44
CA LEU A 181 23.83 9.15 7.14
C LEU A 181 24.13 9.16 8.64
N ARG A 182 24.05 8.01 9.32
CA ARG A 182 24.44 7.88 10.74
C ARG A 182 25.91 8.26 10.96
N ARG A 183 26.83 7.78 10.12
CA ARG A 183 28.26 8.14 10.20
C ARG A 183 28.47 9.64 9.97
N LEU A 184 27.78 10.23 9.00
CA LEU A 184 27.89 11.66 8.74
C LEU A 184 27.29 12.52 9.85
N ALA A 185 26.21 12.06 10.48
CA ALA A 185 25.57 12.68 11.64
C ALA A 185 26.49 12.62 12.87
N SER A 186 27.22 11.52 13.05
CA SER A 186 28.25 11.40 14.09
C SER A 186 29.54 12.17 13.78
N GLY A 187 29.55 13.04 12.76
CA GLY A 187 30.69 13.88 12.40
C GLY A 187 31.79 13.18 11.61
N ALA A 188 31.59 11.95 11.13
CA ALA A 188 32.64 11.25 10.38
C ALA A 188 33.04 12.02 9.11
N PRO A 189 34.35 12.06 8.77
CA PRO A 189 34.81 12.57 7.48
C PRO A 189 34.35 11.66 6.33
N ILE A 190 34.03 12.25 5.18
CA ILE A 190 33.59 11.50 3.98
C ILE A 190 34.65 10.49 3.53
N ALA A 191 35.94 10.81 3.65
CA ALA A 191 37.05 9.91 3.35
C ALA A 191 37.04 8.63 4.19
N VAL A 192 36.70 8.74 5.47
CA VAL A 192 36.59 7.60 6.39
C VAL A 192 35.41 6.72 5.99
N VAL A 193 34.25 7.31 5.75
CA VAL A 193 33.04 6.60 5.32
C VAL A 193 33.24 5.93 3.95
N ALA A 194 33.95 6.59 3.03
CA ALA A 194 34.30 6.03 1.73
C ALA A 194 35.16 4.77 1.87
N THR A 195 36.20 4.84 2.71
CA THR A 195 37.11 3.73 2.97
C THR A 195 36.39 2.53 3.60
N GLU A 196 35.53 2.78 4.60
CA GLU A 196 34.74 1.74 5.27
C GLU A 196 33.81 0.97 4.32
N LEU A 197 33.32 1.65 3.29
CA LEU A 197 32.38 1.10 2.32
C LEU A 197 33.05 0.65 1.02
N GLY A 198 34.39 0.67 0.96
CA GLY A 198 35.15 0.24 -0.22
C GLY A 198 35.01 1.18 -1.44
N PHE A 199 34.65 2.44 -1.22
CA PHE A 199 34.57 3.46 -2.26
C PHE A 199 35.82 4.35 -2.27
N SER A 200 36.14 4.89 -3.45
CA SER A 200 36.97 6.10 -3.53
C SER A 200 36.18 7.31 -3.04
N GLU A 201 36.87 8.34 -2.52
CA GLU A 201 36.22 9.58 -2.10
C GLU A 201 35.34 10.19 -3.19
N ARG A 202 35.86 10.24 -4.44
CA ARG A 202 35.12 10.76 -5.59
C ARG A 202 33.82 9.96 -5.85
N SER A 203 33.88 8.63 -5.73
CA SER A 203 32.67 7.80 -5.85
C SER A 203 31.71 8.06 -4.69
N MET A 204 32.21 8.22 -3.47
CA MET A 204 31.37 8.54 -2.31
C MET A 204 30.65 9.88 -2.47
N TYR A 205 31.35 10.93 -2.95
CA TYR A 205 30.69 12.21 -3.24
C TYR A 205 29.55 12.08 -4.25
N ARG A 206 29.70 11.23 -5.27
CA ARG A 206 28.64 10.97 -6.25
C ARG A 206 27.46 10.23 -5.63
N GLU A 207 27.71 9.22 -4.80
CA GLU A 207 26.63 8.51 -4.10
C GLU A 207 25.92 9.44 -3.09
N LEU A 208 26.66 10.34 -2.43
CA LEU A 208 26.08 11.37 -1.58
C LEU A 208 25.23 12.38 -2.37
N SER A 209 25.65 12.80 -3.56
CA SER A 209 24.82 13.65 -4.43
C SER A 209 23.48 13.01 -4.75
N LYS A 210 23.47 11.72 -5.13
CA LYS A 210 22.22 10.98 -5.36
C LYS A 210 21.39 10.86 -4.08
N LEU A 211 22.03 10.67 -2.94
CA LEU A 211 21.35 10.61 -1.65
C LEU A 211 20.72 11.95 -1.28
N TRP A 212 21.38 13.07 -1.57
CA TRP A 212 20.83 14.42 -1.37
C TRP A 212 19.67 14.70 -2.31
N GLU A 213 19.79 14.33 -3.58
CA GLU A 213 18.69 14.38 -4.55
C GLU A 213 17.50 13.55 -4.09
N LYS A 214 17.75 12.31 -3.62
CA LYS A 214 16.73 11.41 -3.07
C LYS A 214 16.02 12.02 -1.86
N LEU A 215 16.78 12.66 -0.97
CA LEU A 215 16.24 13.38 0.18
C LEU A 215 15.65 14.76 -0.18
N GLY A 216 15.76 15.24 -1.42
CA GLY A 216 15.28 16.55 -1.83
C GLY A 216 15.97 17.72 -1.11
N VAL A 217 17.26 17.60 -0.82
CA VAL A 217 18.07 18.60 -0.10
C VAL A 217 19.33 18.95 -0.87
N SER A 218 19.92 20.11 -0.57
CA SER A 218 21.04 20.66 -1.34
C SER A 218 22.44 20.22 -0.86
N GLY A 219 22.54 19.42 0.22
CA GLY A 219 23.84 18.94 0.68
C GLY A 219 23.85 18.34 2.08
N ARG A 220 25.05 18.06 2.60
CA ARG A 220 25.29 17.29 3.84
C ARG A 220 24.52 17.81 5.04
N ALA A 221 24.67 19.09 5.39
CA ALA A 221 24.07 19.64 6.61
C ALA A 221 22.53 19.55 6.56
N ALA A 222 21.94 19.92 5.42
CA ALA A 222 20.51 19.80 5.19
C ALA A 222 20.04 18.33 5.16
N GLY A 223 20.82 17.43 4.56
CA GLY A 223 20.49 16.01 4.49
C GLY A 223 20.55 15.29 5.84
N VAL A 224 21.57 15.57 6.65
CA VAL A 224 21.65 15.04 8.02
C VAL A 224 20.50 15.59 8.87
N HIS A 225 20.26 16.91 8.83
CA HIS A 225 19.17 17.53 9.58
C HIS A 225 17.80 16.94 9.20
N LYS A 226 17.53 16.80 7.89
CA LYS A 226 16.30 16.18 7.40
C LYS A 226 16.17 14.72 7.83
N ALA A 227 17.24 13.94 7.71
CA ALA A 227 17.22 12.53 8.13
C ALA A 227 16.95 12.35 9.63
N THR A 228 17.51 13.21 10.49
CA THR A 228 17.21 13.19 11.93
C THR A 228 15.78 13.67 12.21
N ALA A 229 15.32 14.75 11.58
CA ALA A 229 13.98 15.30 11.78
C ALA A 229 12.87 14.32 11.34
N GLU A 230 13.13 13.52 10.29
CA GLU A 230 12.20 12.52 9.75
C GLU A 230 12.37 11.13 10.40
N GLY A 231 13.23 10.98 11.42
CA GLY A 231 13.46 9.70 12.12
C GLY A 231 14.08 8.61 11.24
N LEU A 232 14.77 9.00 10.16
CA LEU A 232 15.46 8.08 9.25
C LEU A 232 16.78 7.57 9.85
N ILE A 233 17.33 8.31 10.80
CA ILE A 233 18.51 8.00 11.60
C ILE A 233 18.29 8.48 13.03
N ASP A 234 18.88 7.77 13.99
CA ASP A 234 18.84 8.06 15.42
C ASP A 234 19.95 9.02 15.85
#